data_AF-A0A401ZWA9-F1
#
_entry.id   AF-A0A401ZWA9-F1
#
_cell.length_a   1.000
_cell.length_b   1.000
_cell.length_c   1.000
_cell.angle_alpha   90.00
_cell.angle_beta   90.00
_cell.angle_gamma   90.00
#
_symmetry.space_group_name_H-M   'P 1'
#
loop_
_entity.id
_entity.type
_entity.pdbx_description
1 polymer ?
#
loop_
_entity_poly.entity_id
_entity_poly.type
_entity_poly.pdbx_seq_one_letter_code
_entity_poly.pdbx_strand_id
1 'polypeptide(L)'
;MDIELSRLAYDYLQNFPVDDEVREEALQQTVEYCVDRFPTLPRDEITMMVVRAWNWHVDRHNAQKDVDLSRRALLRKLLSHLTQRERQVIELRYGLVSNQIQTLEEISKVLNVSREYVRMIEERALRKLKPFLDE
;
A
#
# COMPACT_ATOMS: atom_id res chain seq x y z
N MET A 1 -2.60 -31.14 13.97
CA MET A 1 -2.17 -29.74 14.15
C MET A 1 -1.99 -29.48 15.64
N ASP A 2 -0.82 -29.02 16.04
CA ASP A 2 -0.48 -28.87 17.46
C ASP A 2 -1.03 -27.55 18.01
N ILE A 3 -2.16 -27.63 18.70
CA ILE A 3 -2.96 -26.47 19.13
C ILE A 3 -2.16 -25.53 20.06
N GLU A 4 -1.25 -26.07 20.88
CA GLU A 4 -0.41 -25.31 21.83
C GLU A 4 0.61 -24.41 21.13
N LEU A 5 1.30 -24.93 20.10
CA LEU A 5 2.29 -24.16 19.33
C LEU A 5 1.65 -23.04 18.52
N SER A 6 0.53 -23.34 17.87
CA SER A 6 -0.24 -22.34 17.13
C SER A 6 -0.76 -21.24 18.06
N ARG A 7 -1.22 -21.59 19.27
CA ARG A 7 -1.70 -20.63 20.26
C ARG A 7 -0.60 -19.72 20.81
N LEU A 8 0.55 -20.29 21.20
CA LEU A 8 1.70 -19.52 21.70
C LEU A 8 2.24 -18.55 20.65
N ALA A 9 2.35 -19.00 19.40
CA ALA A 9 2.73 -18.13 18.30
C ALA A 9 1.67 -17.04 18.07
N TYR A 10 0.38 -17.40 18.06
CA TYR A 10 -0.71 -16.44 17.85
C TYR A 10 -0.78 -15.34 18.91
N ASP A 11 -0.64 -15.69 20.20
CA ASP A 11 -0.64 -14.73 21.32
C ASP A 11 0.53 -13.72 21.21
N TYR A 12 1.70 -14.16 20.73
CA TYR A 12 2.84 -13.27 20.46
C TYR A 12 2.56 -12.31 19.29
N LEU A 13 1.78 -12.75 18.31
CA LEU A 13 1.53 -12.03 17.06
C LEU A 13 0.30 -11.09 17.10
N GLN A 14 -0.54 -11.21 18.12
CA GLN A 14 -1.66 -10.29 18.39
C GLN A 14 -1.25 -8.81 18.55
N ASN A 15 0.03 -8.54 18.83
CA ASN A 15 0.53 -7.17 19.04
C ASN A 15 0.94 -6.42 17.75
N PHE A 16 0.75 -7.00 16.55
CA PHE A 16 1.22 -6.43 15.29
C PHE A 16 0.07 -6.01 14.34
N PRO A 17 0.19 -4.88 13.63
CA PRO A 17 -0.91 -4.30 12.85
C PRO A 17 -0.99 -4.92 11.44
N VAL A 18 -1.47 -6.16 11.34
CA VAL A 18 -1.74 -6.86 10.08
C VAL A 18 -3.21 -7.29 10.04
N ASP A 19 -3.82 -7.32 8.84
CA ASP A 19 -5.19 -7.80 8.66
C ASP A 19 -5.32 -9.25 9.17
N ASP A 20 -6.30 -9.49 10.05
CA ASP A 20 -6.42 -10.72 10.85
C ASP A 20 -6.58 -12.01 10.00
N GLU A 21 -7.23 -11.94 8.83
CA GLU A 21 -7.43 -13.10 7.93
C GLU A 21 -6.13 -13.59 7.28
N VAL A 22 -5.25 -12.67 6.85
CA VAL A 22 -3.94 -13.04 6.27
C VAL A 22 -3.00 -13.57 7.35
N ARG A 23 -3.21 -13.16 8.62
CA ARG A 23 -2.40 -13.56 9.77
C ARG A 23 -2.51 -15.05 10.07
N GLU A 24 -3.72 -15.58 10.10
CA GLU A 24 -3.99 -16.93 10.59
C GLU A 24 -3.52 -18.01 9.59
N GLU A 25 -3.78 -17.80 8.29
CA GLU A 25 -3.41 -18.73 7.22
C GLU A 25 -1.88 -18.83 7.06
N ALA A 26 -1.18 -17.70 6.99
CA ALA A 26 0.27 -17.69 6.81
C ALA A 26 1.02 -18.23 8.05
N LEU A 27 0.48 -17.99 9.25
CA LEU A 27 1.04 -18.53 10.48
C LEU A 27 0.91 -20.06 10.50
N GLN A 28 -0.27 -20.57 10.14
CA GLN A 28 -0.55 -22.00 10.09
C GLN A 28 0.37 -22.71 9.10
N GLN A 29 0.54 -22.16 7.89
CA GLN A 29 1.47 -22.69 6.88
C GLN A 29 2.92 -22.68 7.36
N THR A 30 3.34 -21.63 8.07
CA THR A 30 4.72 -21.50 8.60
C THR A 30 4.98 -22.51 9.72
N VAL A 31 4.01 -22.69 10.63
CA VAL A 31 4.07 -23.68 11.71
C VAL A 31 4.14 -25.09 11.13
N GLU A 32 3.27 -25.41 10.17
CA GLU A 32 3.25 -26.73 9.52
C GLU A 32 4.58 -27.02 8.81
N TYR A 33 5.11 -26.06 8.05
CA TYR A 33 6.43 -26.18 7.42
C TYR A 33 7.54 -26.43 8.44
N CYS A 34 7.60 -25.68 9.54
CA CYS A 34 8.66 -25.82 10.53
C CYS A 34 8.59 -27.16 11.28
N VAL A 35 7.38 -27.65 11.59
CA VAL A 35 7.18 -28.93 12.28
C VAL A 35 7.58 -30.10 11.37
N ASP A 36 7.20 -30.08 10.09
CA ASP A 36 7.56 -31.12 9.13
C ASP A 36 9.06 -31.11 8.76
N ARG A 37 9.64 -29.91 8.63
CA ARG A 37 11.04 -29.73 8.22
C ARG A 37 12.02 -30.02 9.36
N PHE A 38 11.63 -29.79 10.61
CA PHE A 38 12.49 -29.92 11.79
C PHE A 38 11.84 -30.74 12.92
N PRO A 39 11.53 -32.03 12.70
CA PRO A 39 10.76 -32.85 13.63
C PRO A 39 11.52 -33.19 14.94
N THR A 40 12.84 -33.03 14.97
CA THR A 40 13.69 -33.35 16.13
C THR A 40 14.00 -32.14 17.00
N LEU A 41 13.58 -30.93 16.61
CA LEU A 41 13.85 -29.73 17.39
C LEU A 41 12.89 -29.60 18.57
N PRO A 42 13.35 -29.05 19.71
CA PRO A 42 12.49 -28.65 20.80
C PRO A 42 11.40 -27.65 20.36
N ARG A 43 10.24 -27.75 21.01
CA ARG A 43 9.04 -26.94 20.70
C ARG A 43 9.28 -25.44 20.81
N ASP A 44 10.03 -25.03 21.81
CA ASP A 44 10.42 -23.65 22.09
C ASP A 44 11.33 -23.09 20.98
N GLU A 45 12.26 -23.89 20.46
CA GLU A 45 13.09 -23.48 19.33
C GLU A 45 12.27 -23.31 18.04
N ILE A 46 11.35 -24.23 17.77
CA ILE A 46 10.42 -24.14 16.63
C ILE A 46 9.54 -22.88 16.77
N THR A 47 9.02 -22.61 17.96
CA THR A 47 8.21 -21.41 18.25
C THR A 47 9.01 -20.14 17.95
N MET A 48 10.25 -20.07 18.40
CA MET A 48 11.12 -18.90 18.16
C MET A 48 11.49 -18.75 16.68
N MET A 49 11.63 -19.84 15.93
CA MET A 49 11.82 -19.80 14.48
C MET A 49 10.59 -19.25 13.75
N VAL A 50 9.39 -19.71 14.12
CA VAL A 50 8.13 -19.22 13.56
C VAL A 50 7.96 -17.72 13.86
N VAL A 51 8.19 -17.30 15.11
CA VAL A 51 8.11 -15.88 15.50
C VAL A 51 9.11 -15.02 14.74
N ARG A 52 10.37 -15.48 14.56
CA ARG A 52 11.39 -14.75 13.81
C ARG A 52 11.05 -14.63 12.32
N ALA A 53 10.61 -15.74 11.71
CA ALA A 53 10.17 -15.76 10.31
C ALA A 53 8.96 -14.85 10.10
N TRP A 54 8.02 -14.87 11.04
CA TRP A 54 6.85 -14.02 11.04
C TRP A 54 7.22 -12.54 11.18
N ASN A 55 8.05 -12.17 12.15
CA ASN A 55 8.51 -10.79 12.32
C ASN A 55 9.15 -10.27 11.03
N TRP A 56 9.99 -11.08 10.37
CA TRP A 56 10.56 -10.71 9.07
C TRP A 56 9.49 -10.49 7.98
N HIS A 57 8.46 -11.34 7.95
CA HIS A 57 7.36 -11.23 6.98
C HIS A 57 6.50 -9.99 7.24
N VAL A 58 6.16 -9.73 8.50
CA VAL A 58 5.41 -8.55 8.95
C VAL A 58 6.18 -7.28 8.67
N ASP A 59 7.47 -7.22 9.01
CA ASP A 59 8.32 -6.08 8.75
C ASP A 59 8.39 -5.76 7.25
N ARG A 60 8.47 -6.80 6.40
CA ARG A 60 8.44 -6.65 4.95
C ARG A 60 7.11 -6.07 4.45
N HIS A 61 5.98 -6.53 4.97
CA HIS A 61 4.65 -6.02 4.62
C HIS A 61 4.40 -4.60 5.14
N ASN A 62 4.83 -4.31 6.37
CA ASN A 62 4.73 -2.98 6.96
C ASN A 62 5.59 -1.97 6.21
N ALA A 63 6.83 -2.33 5.85
CA ALA A 63 7.69 -1.50 5.02
C ALA A 63 7.02 -1.14 3.68
N GLN A 64 6.31 -2.08 3.05
CA GLN A 64 5.58 -1.81 1.81
C GLN A 64 4.39 -0.84 2.04
N LYS A 65 3.62 -1.03 3.12
CA LYS A 65 2.52 -0.12 3.49
C LYS A 65 3.03 1.30 3.80
N ASP A 66 4.17 1.44 4.48
CA ASP A 66 4.78 2.73 4.82
C ASP A 66 5.22 3.51 3.58
N VAL A 67 5.79 2.82 2.58
CA VAL A 67 6.15 3.40 1.29
C VAL A 67 4.91 3.92 0.56
N ASP A 68 3.81 3.15 0.54
CA ASP A 68 2.57 3.56 -0.11
C ASP A 68 1.88 4.74 0.61
N LEU A 69 1.88 4.74 1.94
CA LEU A 69 1.38 5.86 2.75
C LEU A 69 2.19 7.14 2.47
N SER A 70 3.51 7.02 2.40
CA SER A 70 4.42 8.13 2.09
C SER A 70 4.18 8.68 0.68
N ARG A 71 4.01 7.80 -0.33
CA ARG A 71 3.65 8.21 -1.70
C ARG A 71 2.32 8.95 -1.75
N ARG A 72 1.29 8.45 -1.05
CA ARG A 72 -0.02 9.12 -0.97
C ARG A 72 0.05 10.45 -0.23
N ALA A 73 0.90 10.58 0.78
CA ALA A 73 1.11 11.84 1.50
C ALA A 73 1.80 12.88 0.59
N LEU A 74 2.82 12.47 -0.16
CA LEU A 74 3.50 13.33 -1.13
C LEU A 74 2.53 13.81 -2.22
N LEU A 75 1.75 12.90 -2.81
CA LEU A 75 0.73 13.25 -3.80
C LEU A 75 -0.29 14.26 -3.25
N ARG A 76 -0.79 14.04 -2.03
CA ARG A 76 -1.70 15.00 -1.38
C ARG A 76 -1.06 16.38 -1.18
N LYS A 77 0.21 16.43 -0.79
CA LYS A 77 0.97 17.68 -0.67
C LYS A 77 1.10 18.38 -2.02
N LEU A 78 1.49 17.67 -3.08
CA LEU A 78 1.58 18.22 -4.43
C LEU A 78 0.24 18.79 -4.92
N LEU A 79 -0.84 18.02 -4.79
CA LEU A 79 -2.19 18.44 -5.19
C LEU A 79 -2.73 19.61 -4.35
N SER A 80 -2.17 19.86 -3.16
CA SER A 80 -2.55 21.01 -2.32
C SER A 80 -2.15 22.36 -2.91
N HIS A 81 -1.13 22.39 -3.77
CA HIS A 81 -0.67 23.61 -4.47
C HIS A 81 -1.51 23.95 -5.71
N LEU A 82 -2.42 23.07 -6.11
CA LEU A 82 -3.32 23.26 -7.25
C LEU A 82 -4.66 23.84 -6.80
N THR A 83 -5.25 24.68 -7.65
CA THR A 83 -6.66 25.08 -7.50
C THR A 83 -7.57 23.86 -7.68
N GLN A 84 -8.82 23.95 -7.21
CA GLN A 84 -9.79 22.86 -7.33
C GLN A 84 -9.95 22.37 -8.78
N ARG A 85 -10.00 23.27 -9.75
CA ARG A 85 -10.13 22.92 -11.18
C ARG A 85 -8.86 22.28 -11.74
N GLU A 86 -7.69 22.77 -11.38
CA GLU A 86 -6.41 22.16 -11.77
C GLU A 86 -6.28 20.76 -11.19
N ARG A 87 -6.61 20.59 -9.90
CA ARG A 87 -6.61 19.29 -9.23
C ARG A 87 -7.55 18.31 -9.93
N GLN A 88 -8.79 18.70 -10.20
CA GLN A 88 -9.75 17.84 -10.89
C GLN A 88 -9.24 17.37 -12.27
N VAL A 89 -8.66 18.27 -13.07
CA VAL A 89 -8.09 17.89 -14.38
C VAL A 89 -6.94 16.91 -14.21
N ILE A 90 -6.02 17.14 -13.27
CA ILE A 90 -4.90 16.23 -12.99
C ILE A 90 -5.37 14.87 -12.44
N GLU A 91 -6.32 14.86 -11.52
CA GLU A 91 -6.89 13.63 -10.95
C GLU A 91 -7.53 12.74 -12.02
N LEU A 92 -8.30 13.33 -12.95
CA LEU A 92 -8.91 12.60 -14.06
C LEU A 92 -7.88 12.18 -15.12
N ARG A 93 -6.92 13.07 -15.44
CA ARG A 93 -5.90 12.82 -16.46
C ARG A 93 -4.98 11.66 -16.09
N TYR A 94 -4.60 11.57 -14.82
CA TYR A 94 -3.67 10.56 -14.32
C TYR A 94 -4.36 9.43 -13.53
N GLY A 95 -5.70 9.41 -13.50
CA GLY A 95 -6.46 8.36 -12.82
C GLY A 95 -6.23 8.28 -11.32
N LEU A 96 -5.93 9.40 -10.65
CA LEU A 96 -5.56 9.41 -9.22
C LEU A 96 -6.72 9.03 -8.28
N VAL A 97 -7.96 9.10 -8.77
CA VAL A 97 -9.18 8.80 -7.99
C VAL A 97 -9.86 7.52 -8.50
N SER A 98 -10.07 7.39 -9.80
CA SER A 98 -10.78 6.26 -10.41
C SER A 98 -9.87 5.13 -10.91
N ASN A 99 -8.54 5.29 -10.79
CA ASN A 99 -7.54 4.42 -11.39
C ASN A 99 -7.65 4.29 -12.93
N GLN A 100 -8.40 5.20 -13.56
CA GLN A 100 -8.59 5.24 -15.01
C GLN A 100 -8.06 6.56 -15.57
N ILE A 101 -7.12 6.46 -16.50
CA ILE A 101 -6.55 7.59 -17.23
C ILE A 101 -7.58 8.07 -18.24
N GLN A 102 -7.97 9.35 -18.15
CA GLN A 102 -8.86 9.96 -19.12
C GLN A 102 -8.09 10.85 -20.11
N THR A 103 -8.54 10.88 -21.36
CA THR A 103 -8.04 11.78 -22.40
C THR A 103 -8.56 13.20 -22.19
N LEU A 104 -7.91 14.20 -22.80
CA LEU A 104 -8.40 15.58 -22.77
C LEU A 104 -9.82 15.72 -23.33
N GLU A 105 -10.19 14.87 -24.28
CA GLU A 105 -11.53 14.84 -24.90
C GLU A 105 -12.59 14.21 -23.98
N GLU A 106 -12.21 13.24 -23.15
CA GLU A 106 -13.11 12.69 -22.15
C GLU A 106 -13.32 13.68 -21.00
N ILE A 107 -12.23 14.30 -20.55
CA ILE A 107 -12.28 15.31 -19.49
C ILE A 107 -13.07 16.55 -19.93
N SER A 108 -12.95 16.97 -21.19
CA SER A 108 -13.70 18.11 -21.75
C SER A 108 -15.22 17.86 -21.68
N LYS A 109 -15.64 16.62 -21.99
CA LYS A 109 -17.04 16.18 -21.87
C LYS A 109 -17.51 16.12 -20.42
N VAL A 110 -16.71 15.55 -19.52
CA VAL A 110 -17.04 15.44 -18.08
C VAL A 110 -17.18 16.82 -17.44
N LEU A 111 -16.29 17.76 -17.77
CA LEU A 111 -16.26 19.09 -17.17
C LEU A 111 -17.09 20.14 -17.94
N ASN A 112 -17.71 19.75 -19.06
CA ASN A 112 -18.45 20.58 -20.00
C ASN A 112 -17.69 21.86 -20.41
N VAL A 113 -16.44 21.68 -20.86
CA VAL A 113 -15.54 22.75 -21.32
C VAL A 113 -14.86 22.35 -22.63
N SER A 114 -14.18 23.27 -23.31
CA SER A 114 -13.42 22.93 -24.50
C SER A 114 -12.18 22.08 -24.18
N ARG A 115 -11.81 21.18 -25.10
CA ARG A 115 -10.57 20.38 -25.00
C ARG A 115 -9.33 21.25 -24.81
N GLU A 116 -9.25 22.37 -25.53
CA GLU A 116 -8.12 23.30 -25.42
C GLU A 116 -8.05 23.97 -24.05
N TYR A 117 -9.20 24.27 -23.43
CA TYR A 117 -9.22 24.79 -22.07
C TYR A 117 -8.73 23.75 -21.06
N VAL A 118 -9.06 22.47 -21.23
CA VAL A 118 -8.50 21.38 -20.40
C VAL A 118 -6.98 21.32 -20.56
N ARG A 119 -6.46 21.39 -21.80
CA ARG A 119 -5.01 21.43 -22.07
C ARG A 119 -4.34 22.60 -21.35
N MET A 120 -4.93 23.78 -21.41
CA MET A 120 -4.39 24.96 -20.74
C MET A 120 -4.36 24.80 -19.21
N ILE A 121 -5.40 24.19 -18.62
CA ILE A 121 -5.43 23.88 -17.19
C ILE A 121 -4.34 22.85 -16.84
N GLU A 122 -4.21 21.79 -17.63
CA GLU A 122 -3.18 20.75 -17.44
C GLU A 122 -1.78 21.37 -17.47
N GLU A 123 -1.45 22.16 -18.50
CA GLU A 123 -0.15 22.82 -18.60
C GLU A 123 0.12 23.76 -17.41
N ARG A 124 -0.90 24.51 -16.95
CA ARG A 124 -0.76 25.39 -15.79
C ARG A 124 -0.49 24.61 -14.51
N ALA A 125 -1.21 23.51 -14.31
CA ALA A 125 -1.01 22.63 -13.17
C ALA A 125 0.38 21.99 -13.19
N LEU A 126 0.82 21.47 -14.34
CA LEU A 126 2.15 20.87 -14.49
C LEU A 126 3.28 21.88 -14.25
N ARG A 127 3.13 23.13 -14.71
CA ARG A 127 4.11 24.20 -14.40
C ARG A 127 4.23 24.47 -12.91
N LYS A 128 3.12 24.40 -12.16
CA LYS A 128 3.13 24.56 -10.69
C LYS A 128 3.75 23.35 -9.98
N LEU A 129 3.56 22.15 -10.51
CA LEU A 129 4.07 20.92 -9.91
C LEU A 129 5.55 20.66 -10.21
N LYS A 130 6.05 21.12 -11.36
CA LYS A 130 7.43 20.84 -11.82
C LYS A 130 8.53 21.11 -10.78
N PRO A 131 8.55 22.25 -10.05
CA PRO A 131 9.58 22.50 -9.05
C PRO A 131 9.63 21.49 -7.90
N PHE A 132 8.52 20.80 -7.61
CA PHE A 132 8.43 19.82 -6.53
C PHE A 132 8.72 18.38 -6.99
N LEU A 133 8.86 18.15 -8.29
CA LEU A 133 9.18 16.85 -8.88
C LEU A 133 10.66 16.72 -9.24
N ASP A 134 11.35 17.84 -9.44
CA ASP A 134 12.77 17.93 -9.77
C ASP A 134 13.67 18.03 -8.52
N GLU A 135 13.09 17.89 -7.31
CA GLU A 135 13.73 18.02 -5.98
C GLU A 135 13.92 16.63 -5.33
#